data_AF-A0A1C3W1B9-F1
#
_entry.id   AF-A0A1C3W1B9-F1
#
_cell.length_a   1.000
_cell.length_b   1.000
_cell.length_c   1.000
_cell.angle_alpha   90.00
_cell.angle_beta   90.00
_cell.angle_gamma   90.00
#
_symmetry.space_group_name_H-M   'P 1'
#
loop_
_entity.id
_entity.type
_entity.pdbx_description
1 polymer ?
#
loop_
_entity_poly.entity_id
_entity_poly.type
_entity_poly.pdbx_seq_one_letter_code
_entity_poly.pdbx_strand_id
1 'polypeptide(L)'
;MFKAVSDSAAAADGGSLALFVERLDGELEQFVINRSFASRGTPAYNKVSSNLRSLSTDNCRAVAAALEPLLAMTPSIHPLADFIETLKKQSKETSQDRERSN
;
A
#
# COMPACT_ATOMS: atom_id res chain seq x y z
N MET A 1 -8.99 11.35 -1.07
CA MET A 1 -9.92 10.36 -1.66
C MET A 1 -9.40 9.98 -3.04
N PHE A 2 -9.67 8.75 -3.48
CA PHE A 2 -9.17 8.22 -4.76
C PHE A 2 -10.28 8.17 -5.81
N LYS A 3 -9.89 8.37 -7.07
CA LYS A 3 -10.77 8.37 -8.23
C LYS A 3 -10.72 7.01 -8.95
N ALA A 4 -9.52 6.57 -9.32
CA ALA A 4 -9.31 5.33 -10.06
C ALA A 4 -7.86 4.84 -9.91
N VAL A 5 -7.64 3.55 -10.15
CA VAL A 5 -6.30 3.03 -10.42
C VAL A 5 -5.93 3.39 -11.86
N SER A 6 -4.81 4.07 -12.05
CA SER A 6 -4.33 4.48 -13.37
C SER A 6 -3.41 3.43 -13.99
N ASP A 7 -2.55 2.81 -13.18
CA ASP A 7 -1.58 1.81 -13.65
C ASP A 7 -1.02 0.96 -12.49
N SER A 8 -0.28 -0.09 -12.82
CA SER A 8 0.50 -0.89 -11.88
C SER A 8 1.75 -1.50 -12.53
N ALA A 9 2.83 -1.64 -11.77
CA ALA A 9 4.07 -2.23 -12.26
C ALA A 9 4.65 -3.24 -11.27
N ALA A 10 5.38 -4.23 -11.79
CA ALA A 10 6.21 -5.12 -10.99
C ALA A 10 7.68 -4.70 -11.13
N ALA A 11 8.39 -4.59 -10.01
CA ALA A 11 9.80 -4.26 -10.02
C ALA A 11 10.64 -5.51 -10.35
N ALA A 12 11.78 -5.31 -11.01
CA ALA A 12 12.77 -6.36 -11.28
C ALA A 12 13.66 -6.69 -10.06
N ASP A 13 13.14 -6.49 -8.85
CA ASP A 13 13.86 -6.64 -7.57
C ASP A 13 13.53 -7.94 -6.81
N GLY A 14 12.70 -8.80 -7.42
CA GLY A 14 12.31 -10.08 -6.86
C GLY A 14 10.93 -10.14 -6.20
N GLY A 15 10.15 -9.06 -6.24
CA GLY A 15 8.74 -9.16 -5.87
C GLY A 15 8.02 -7.87 -5.52
N SER A 16 8.68 -6.70 -5.53
CA SER A 16 7.98 -5.45 -5.22
C SER A 16 6.98 -5.08 -6.30
N LEU A 17 5.89 -4.46 -5.88
CA LEU A 17 4.81 -4.02 -6.74
C LEU A 17 4.60 -2.53 -6.54
N ALA A 18 4.26 -1.82 -7.61
CA ALA A 18 3.83 -0.43 -7.61
C ALA A 18 2.38 -0.32 -8.11
N LEU A 19 1.61 0.56 -7.47
CA LEU A 19 0.24 0.89 -7.83
C LEU A 19 0.12 2.41 -7.94
N PHE A 20 -0.37 2.88 -9.09
CA PHE A 20 -0.57 4.30 -9.36
C PHE A 20 -2.06 4.61 -9.27
N VAL A 21 -2.43 5.53 -8.38
CA VAL A 21 -3.83 5.83 -8.08
C VAL A 21 -4.07 7.32 -8.29
N GLU A 22 -4.98 7.64 -9.19
CA GLU A 22 -5.44 9.01 -9.40
C GLU A 22 -6.30 9.43 -8.21
N ARG A 23 -5.99 10.59 -7.63
CA ARG A 23 -6.74 11.19 -6.53
C ARG A 23 -7.78 12.17 -7.06
N LEU A 24 -8.79 12.47 -6.24
CA LEU A 24 -9.82 13.45 -6.60
C LEU A 24 -9.27 14.88 -6.75
N ASP A 25 -8.12 15.18 -6.14
CA ASP A 25 -7.41 16.46 -6.26
C ASP A 25 -6.56 16.56 -7.55
N GLY A 26 -6.57 15.52 -8.39
CA GLY A 26 -5.82 15.47 -9.65
C GLY A 26 -4.37 15.01 -9.50
N GLU A 27 -3.90 14.74 -8.28
CA GLU A 27 -2.56 14.17 -8.07
C GLU A 27 -2.53 12.66 -8.30
N LEU A 28 -1.39 12.16 -8.78
CA LEU A 28 -1.12 10.74 -8.88
C LEU A 28 -0.33 10.27 -7.65
N GLU A 29 -0.96 9.43 -6.83
CA GLU A 29 -0.29 8.81 -5.68
C GLU A 29 0.24 7.43 -6.07
N GLN A 30 1.54 7.22 -5.89
CA GLN A 30 2.20 5.94 -6.09
C GLN A 30 2.33 5.24 -4.75
N PHE A 31 1.78 4.04 -4.66
CA PHE A 31 2.01 3.10 -3.58
C PHE A 31 3.00 2.03 -4.02
N VAL A 32 3.91 1.63 -3.14
CA VAL A 32 4.83 0.53 -3.40
C VAL A 32 4.80 -0.47 -2.26
N ILE A 33 4.55 -1.75 -2.56
CA ILE A 33 4.79 -2.85 -1.62
C ILE A 33 6.25 -3.28 -1.79
N ASN A 34 7.07 -3.12 -0.75
CA ASN A 34 8.46 -3.56 -0.78
C ASN A 34 8.55 -5.08 -0.52
N ARG A 35 8.77 -5.86 -1.57
CA ARG A 35 8.98 -7.32 -1.51
C ARG A 35 10.28 -7.74 -2.20
N SER A 36 11.19 -6.79 -2.37
CA SER A 36 12.53 -7.02 -2.91
C SER A 36 13.25 -8.15 -2.16
N PHE A 37 14.08 -8.92 -2.87
CA PHE A 37 14.92 -9.94 -2.23
C PHE A 37 15.82 -9.35 -1.15
N ALA A 38 16.36 -8.15 -1.39
CA ALA A 38 17.25 -7.45 -0.46
C ALA A 38 16.56 -7.05 0.86
N SER A 39 15.23 -6.87 0.86
CA SER A 39 14.50 -6.47 2.07
C SER A 39 14.02 -7.65 2.90
N ARG A 40 14.08 -8.89 2.39
CA ARG A 40 13.61 -10.08 3.14
C ARG A 40 14.30 -10.18 4.51
N GLY A 41 13.50 -10.39 5.54
CA GLY A 41 13.97 -10.46 6.94
C GLY A 41 14.13 -9.10 7.62
N THR A 42 13.88 -7.98 6.92
CA THR A 42 13.87 -6.63 7.51
C THR A 42 12.46 -6.18 7.85
N PRO A 43 12.28 -5.21 8.78
CA PRO A 43 10.98 -4.59 9.07
C PRO A 43 10.34 -3.88 7.86
N ALA A 44 11.14 -3.56 6.84
CA ALA A 44 10.67 -2.91 5.62
C ALA A 44 10.06 -3.91 4.62
N TYR A 45 10.26 -5.22 4.81
CA TYR A 45 9.65 -6.24 3.95
C TYR A 45 8.14 -6.27 4.12
N ASN A 46 7.43 -6.41 3.00
CA ASN A 46 5.98 -6.46 2.92
C ASN A 46 5.28 -5.23 3.53
N LYS A 47 5.93 -4.07 3.48
CA LYS A 47 5.36 -2.77 3.85
C LYS A 47 4.99 -1.97 2.62
N VAL A 48 3.91 -1.20 2.73
CA VAL A 48 3.50 -0.23 1.73
C VAL A 48 4.12 1.13 2.07
N SER A 49 4.72 1.77 1.08
CA SER A 49 5.11 3.18 1.10
C SER A 49 4.25 4.00 0.13
N SER A 50 4.16 5.31 0.37
CA SER A 50 3.54 6.29 -0.53
C SER A 50 4.54 7.39 -0.83
N ASN A 51 4.53 7.91 -2.06
CA ASN A 51 5.35 9.06 -2.46
C ASN A 51 4.81 10.41 -1.93
N LEU A 52 3.53 10.50 -1.56
CA LEU A 52 2.89 11.76 -1.15
C LEU A 52 2.71 11.91 0.36
N ARG A 53 2.74 10.82 1.13
CA ARG A 53 2.51 10.86 2.58
C ARG A 53 3.17 9.73 3.34
N SER A 54 3.42 9.98 4.62
CA SER A 54 3.78 8.93 5.58
C SER A 54 2.57 8.05 5.90
N LEU A 55 2.78 6.75 5.89
CA LEU A 55 1.74 5.75 6.18
C LEU A 55 1.85 5.26 7.63
N SER A 56 1.39 6.10 8.56
CA SER A 56 1.11 5.70 9.95
C SER A 56 0.00 4.65 10.01
N THR A 57 -0.20 4.04 11.17
CA THR A 57 -1.25 3.03 11.42
C THR A 57 -2.64 3.50 10.99
N ASP A 58 -3.06 4.68 11.42
CA ASP A 58 -4.34 5.29 11.06
C ASP A 58 -4.42 5.62 9.57
N ASN A 59 -3.32 6.14 9.00
CA ASN A 59 -3.25 6.44 7.58
C ASN A 59 -3.37 5.17 6.73
N CYS A 60 -2.70 4.07 7.11
CA CYS A 60 -2.83 2.78 6.43
C CYS A 60 -4.28 2.30 6.40
N ARG A 61 -4.99 2.39 7.54
CA ARG A 61 -6.41 2.01 7.62
C ARG A 61 -7.27 2.90 6.74
N ALA A 62 -7.07 4.21 6.79
CA ALA A 62 -7.82 5.18 6.00
C ALA A 62 -7.57 5.00 4.48
N VAL A 63 -6.32 4.74 4.08
CA VAL A 63 -5.97 4.45 2.68
C VAL A 63 -6.63 3.16 2.22
N ALA A 64 -6.55 2.08 3.00
CA ALA A 64 -7.18 0.81 2.66
C ALA A 64 -8.70 0.97 2.46
N ALA A 65 -9.38 1.65 3.39
CA ALA A 65 -10.81 1.92 3.29
C ALA A 65 -11.17 2.80 2.08
N ALA A 66 -10.31 3.75 1.70
CA ALA A 66 -10.52 4.60 0.53
C ALA A 66 -10.26 3.87 -0.80
N LEU A 67 -9.41 2.83 -0.81
CA LEU A 67 -9.12 2.01 -1.99
C LEU A 67 -10.16 0.91 -2.22
N GLU A 68 -10.81 0.41 -1.16
CA GLU A 68 -11.83 -0.66 -1.24
C GLU A 68 -12.92 -0.44 -2.29
N PRO A 69 -13.56 0.75 -2.40
CA PRO A 69 -14.58 0.99 -3.41
C PRO A 69 -14.08 0.82 -4.86
N LEU A 70 -12.78 1.01 -5.10
CA LEU A 70 -12.19 0.86 -6.43
C LEU A 70 -12.08 -0.60 -6.86
N LEU A 71 -12.20 -1.58 -5.95
CA LEU A 71 -12.09 -3.01 -6.29
C LEU A 71 -13.11 -3.45 -7.33
N ALA A 72 -14.34 -2.92 -7.28
CA ALA A 72 -15.40 -3.28 -8.23
C ALA A 72 -15.17 -2.70 -9.64
N MET A 73 -14.39 -1.62 -9.74
CA MET A 73 -14.16 -0.89 -10.99
C MET A 73 -12.77 -1.15 -11.59
N THR A 74 -11.85 -1.69 -10.80
CA THR A 74 -10.47 -1.91 -11.20
C THR A 74 -10.32 -3.29 -11.84
N PRO A 75 -9.80 -3.39 -13.08
CA PRO A 75 -9.50 -4.67 -13.70
C PRO A 75 -8.57 -5.53 -12.83
N SER A 76 -8.81 -6.84 -12.81
CA SER A 76 -8.06 -7.80 -11.98
C SER A 76 -6.57 -7.94 -12.31
N ILE A 77 -6.12 -7.35 -13.43
CA ILE A 77 -4.70 -7.24 -13.78
C ILE A 77 -3.93 -6.38 -12.78
N HIS A 78 -4.58 -5.39 -12.17
CA HIS A 78 -3.95 -4.56 -11.16
C HIS A 78 -4.00 -5.24 -9.79
N PRO A 79 -2.90 -5.24 -9.03
CA PRO A 79 -2.81 -5.91 -7.72
C PRO A 79 -3.52 -5.14 -6.59
N LEU A 80 -4.61 -4.41 -6.87
CA LEU A 80 -5.27 -3.52 -5.91
C LEU A 80 -5.68 -4.24 -4.60
N ALA A 81 -6.19 -5.46 -4.70
CA ALA A 81 -6.56 -6.26 -3.53
C ALA A 81 -5.36 -6.56 -2.62
N ASP A 82 -4.20 -6.84 -3.19
CA ASP A 82 -2.96 -7.14 -2.47
C ASP A 82 -2.44 -5.90 -1.72
N PHE A 83 -2.57 -4.72 -2.32
CA PHE A 83 -2.28 -3.43 -1.66
C PHE A 83 -3.21 -3.18 -0.47
N ILE A 84 -4.52 -3.38 -0.63
CA ILE A 84 -5.50 -3.19 0.45
C ILE A 84 -5.21 -4.15 1.60
N GLU A 85 -4.95 -5.42 1.31
CA GLU A 85 -4.63 -6.41 2.34
C GLU A 85 -3.33 -6.06 3.08
N THR A 86 -2.30 -5.67 2.36
CA THR A 86 -1.00 -5.31 2.93
C THR A 86 -1.12 -4.05 3.82
N LEU A 87 -1.85 -3.03 3.38
CA LEU A 87 -2.15 -1.84 4.21
C LEU A 87 -2.92 -2.20 5.48
N LYS A 88 -3.91 -3.08 5.40
CA LYS A 88 -4.66 -3.57 6.57
C LYS A 88 -3.74 -4.30 7.56
N LYS A 89 -2.84 -5.16 7.09
CA LYS A 89 -1.85 -5.85 7.95
C LYS A 89 -0.90 -4.86 8.61
N GLN A 90 -0.36 -3.91 7.84
CA GLN A 90 0.54 -2.87 8.36
C GLN A 90 -0.12 -2.00 9.44
N SER A 91 -1.42 -1.71 9.32
CA SER A 91 -2.21 -1.00 10.35
C SER A 91 -2.47 -1.80 11.63
N LYS A 92 -2.15 -3.09 11.67
CA LYS A 92 -2.28 -3.94 12.87
C LYS A 92 -0.93 -4.17 13.54
N GLU A 93 0.12 -4.34 12.73
CA GLU A 93 1.48 -4.62 13.21
C GLU A 93 2.09 -3.43 13.97
N THR A 94 1.83 -2.20 13.54
CA THR A 94 2.34 -0.99 14.23
C THR A 94 1.67 -0.72 15.58
N SER A 95 0.52 -1.31 15.85
CA SER A 95 -0.15 -1.21 17.16
C SER A 95 0.49 -2.11 18.21
N GLN A 96 1.19 -3.18 17.82
CA GLN A 96 1.83 -4.11 18.76
C GLN A 96 3.22 -3.64 19.23
N ASP A 97 3.90 -2.76 18.50
CA ASP A 97 5.19 -2.19 18.91
C ASP A 97 5.05 -1.18 20.07
N ARG A 98 3.88 -0.53 20.20
CA ARG A 98 3.60 0.42 21.31
C ARG A 98 3.31 -0.27 22.64
N GLU A 99 2.76 -1.49 22.64
CA GLU A 99 2.44 -2.22 23.87
C GLU A 99 3.63 -2.99 24.48
N ARG A 100 4.70 -3.24 23.71
CA ARG A 100 5.92 -3.90 24.22
C ARG A 100 6.93 -2.95 24.87
N SER A 101 6.67 -1.64 24.86
CA SER A 101 7.58 -0.62 25.40
C SER A 101 7.08 0.02 26.70
N ASN A 102 6.09 -0.57 27.39
CA ASN A 102 5.53 -0.06 28.64
C ASN A 102 5.65 -1.07 29.79
#